data_AF-A0A182KEY2-F1
#
_entry.id   AF-A0A182KEY2-F1
#
_cell.length_a   1.000
_cell.length_b   1.000
_cell.length_c   1.000
_cell.angle_alpha   90.00
_cell.angle_beta   90.00
_cell.angle_gamma   90.00
#
_symmetry.space_group_name_H-M   'P 1'
#
loop_
_entity.id
_entity.type
_entity.pdbx_description
1 polymer ?
#
loop_
_entity_poly.entity_id
_entity_poly.type
_entity_poly.pdbx_seq_one_letter_code
_entity_poly.pdbx_strand_id
1 'polypeptide(L)'
;QRGSPNKVSKAPEWYATPINRNAPFSIAFTECDEYRRIISSKRGVISLTLNPKPFYYQSYNCSNVVELIVGGEAAKYGEFPHHALLGYPREDGSPERYSFSCGGSLISDRFILTAAHCFSYGDPEIVRLGEYDLTVDSTTQLDFGIAEIKRHPEYRNARSYHDVALVRLNETVLFSKVIRPACLWTSPVLNVSRFVATGFGKQEEGGTELSTKMMKVQLDLFPSSDCGELFRDNRKFRDGINAGQLCVGSLIGGKDTCQGDSGGPLQTITEPRSCIYNIVGVTSTGAACGVGNSKAIYSNVAHYLDWIEKEAWGACGIGTWNEIYTEVPYYIDWIEANVWGANEL
;
A
#
# COMPACT_ATOMS: atom_id res chain seq x y z
N GLN A 1 1.31 -61.56 -0.19
CA GLN A 1 0.50 -60.49 0.43
C GLN A 1 0.26 -59.42 -0.63
N ARG A 2 -1.00 -59.06 -0.86
CA ARG A 2 -1.44 -58.19 -1.96
C ARG A 2 -1.07 -56.73 -1.66
N GLY A 3 -0.43 -56.07 -2.62
CA GLY A 3 -0.13 -54.63 -2.56
C GLY A 3 -1.38 -53.79 -2.82
N SER A 4 -1.58 -52.76 -2.01
CA SER A 4 -2.61 -51.74 -2.17
C SER A 4 -2.07 -50.59 -3.04
N PRO A 5 -2.83 -50.04 -4.01
CA PRO A 5 -2.35 -48.96 -4.86
C PRO A 5 -2.44 -47.61 -4.14
N ASN A 6 -1.37 -46.83 -4.25
CA ASN A 6 -1.26 -45.44 -3.78
C ASN A 6 -2.35 -44.56 -4.43
N LYS A 7 -3.20 -43.94 -3.61
CA LYS A 7 -4.03 -42.80 -4.01
C LYS A 7 -3.13 -41.57 -4.11
N VAL A 8 -2.82 -41.14 -5.34
CA VAL A 8 -2.31 -39.80 -5.61
C VAL A 8 -3.47 -38.82 -5.43
N SER A 9 -3.41 -37.96 -4.42
CA SER A 9 -4.36 -36.86 -4.23
C SER A 9 -4.18 -35.84 -5.35
N LYS A 10 -5.20 -35.68 -6.20
CA LYS A 10 -5.28 -34.58 -7.17
C LYS A 10 -5.26 -33.23 -6.44
N ALA A 11 -4.45 -32.30 -6.94
CA ALA A 11 -4.50 -30.90 -6.50
C ALA A 11 -5.89 -30.30 -6.81
N PRO A 12 -6.41 -29.39 -5.96
CA PRO A 12 -7.71 -28.77 -6.18
C PRO A 12 -7.71 -27.87 -7.44
N GLU A 13 -8.81 -27.95 -8.19
CA GLU A 13 -9.05 -27.39 -9.54
C GLU A 13 -9.09 -25.85 -9.64
N TRP A 14 -8.64 -25.09 -8.63
CA TRP A 14 -8.56 -23.62 -8.71
C TRP A 14 -7.17 -23.09 -9.14
N TYR A 15 -6.21 -23.97 -9.41
CA TYR A 15 -4.84 -23.60 -9.77
C TYR A 15 -4.58 -23.24 -11.25
N ALA A 16 -5.62 -23.07 -12.06
CA ALA A 16 -5.46 -22.80 -13.49
C ALA A 16 -6.45 -21.77 -14.02
N THR A 17 -6.41 -20.55 -13.49
CA THR A 17 -6.90 -19.39 -14.26
C THR A 17 -5.76 -18.89 -15.16
N PRO A 18 -5.92 -18.92 -16.50
CA PRO A 18 -4.96 -18.32 -17.40
C PRO A 18 -4.82 -16.83 -17.07
N ILE A 19 -3.59 -16.34 -17.00
CA ILE A 19 -3.30 -14.90 -16.94
C ILE A 19 -3.84 -14.31 -18.24
N ASN A 20 -5.00 -13.66 -18.18
CA ASN A 20 -5.57 -12.96 -19.32
C ASN A 20 -4.70 -11.72 -19.60
N ARG A 21 -3.82 -11.80 -20.59
CA ARG A 21 -2.96 -10.68 -21.03
C ARG A 21 -3.74 -9.53 -21.69
N ASN A 22 -5.06 -9.68 -21.85
CA ASN A 22 -5.96 -8.68 -22.42
C ASN A 22 -6.88 -8.02 -21.38
N ALA A 23 -6.69 -8.26 -20.08
CA ALA A 23 -7.37 -7.47 -19.06
C ALA A 23 -6.82 -6.04 -19.10
N PRO A 24 -7.67 -5.00 -19.11
CA PRO A 24 -7.19 -3.62 -18.97
C PRO A 24 -6.38 -3.52 -17.68
N PHE A 25 -5.21 -2.88 -17.76
CA PHE A 25 -4.37 -2.64 -16.57
C PHE A 25 -5.21 -1.96 -15.48
N SER A 26 -5.00 -2.33 -14.22
CA SER A 26 -5.72 -1.73 -13.10
C SER A 26 -5.47 -0.21 -13.08
N ILE A 27 -6.46 0.57 -12.64
CA ILE A 27 -6.34 2.05 -12.61
C ILE A 27 -5.16 2.44 -11.71
N ALA A 28 -5.00 1.76 -10.58
CA ALA A 28 -3.88 1.96 -9.67
C ALA A 28 -2.51 1.71 -10.33
N PHE A 29 -2.41 0.76 -11.26
CA PHE A 29 -1.19 0.53 -12.03
C PHE A 29 -0.89 1.71 -12.97
N THR A 30 -1.92 2.21 -13.64
CA THR A 30 -1.77 3.32 -14.60
C THR A 30 -1.36 4.61 -13.87
N GLU A 31 -2.05 4.95 -12.78
CA GLU A 31 -1.74 6.09 -11.92
C GLU A 31 -0.32 6.00 -11.32
N CYS A 32 0.07 4.82 -10.85
CA CYS A 32 1.42 4.55 -10.39
C CYS A 32 2.48 4.84 -11.46
N ASP A 33 2.24 4.46 -12.72
CA ASP A 33 3.17 4.72 -13.83
C ASP A 33 3.30 6.22 -14.12
N GLU A 34 2.22 7.00 -13.99
CA GLU A 34 2.28 8.45 -14.10
C GLU A 34 3.14 9.07 -12.99
N TYR A 35 2.95 8.65 -11.74
CA TYR A 35 3.76 9.12 -10.61
C TYR A 35 5.24 8.72 -10.74
N ARG A 36 5.51 7.52 -11.28
CA ARG A 36 6.88 7.05 -11.62
C ARG A 36 7.57 7.98 -12.60
N ARG A 37 6.87 8.45 -13.62
CA ARG A 37 7.44 9.32 -14.66
C ARG A 37 7.89 10.66 -14.09
N ILE A 38 7.17 11.23 -13.12
CA ILE A 38 7.51 12.51 -12.47
C ILE A 38 8.89 12.46 -11.79
N ILE A 39 9.27 11.32 -11.21
CA ILE A 39 10.51 11.16 -10.45
C ILE A 39 11.67 10.56 -11.25
N SER A 40 11.41 10.19 -12.50
CA SER A 40 12.39 9.62 -13.42
C SER A 40 12.91 10.67 -14.39
N SER A 41 14.20 10.62 -14.70
CA SER A 41 14.81 11.40 -15.77
C SER A 41 15.38 10.45 -16.81
N LYS A 42 15.03 10.66 -18.08
CA LYS A 42 15.61 9.91 -19.19
C LYS A 42 17.04 10.40 -19.43
N ARG A 43 18.02 9.57 -19.14
CA ARG A 43 19.44 9.84 -19.42
C ARG A 43 19.87 9.09 -20.67
N GLY A 44 20.72 9.73 -21.48
CA GLY A 44 21.34 9.13 -22.65
C GLY A 44 22.83 8.97 -22.43
N VAL A 45 23.38 7.81 -22.76
CA VAL A 45 24.82 7.57 -22.86
C VAL A 45 25.15 7.29 -24.31
N ILE A 46 26.20 7.93 -24.79
CA ILE A 46 26.71 7.77 -26.16
C ILE A 46 28.08 7.11 -26.03
N SER A 47 28.26 5.97 -26.70
CA SER A 47 29.55 5.29 -26.75
C SER A 47 30.54 6.05 -27.65
N LEU A 48 31.83 6.00 -27.36
CA LEU A 48 32.88 6.61 -28.19
C LEU A 48 33.25 5.70 -29.37
N THR A 49 32.27 5.38 -30.21
CA THR A 49 32.46 4.62 -31.47
C THR A 49 32.19 5.52 -32.67
N LEU A 50 32.71 5.16 -33.85
CA LEU A 50 32.56 5.98 -35.06
C LEU A 50 31.09 6.24 -35.46
N ASN A 51 30.18 5.30 -35.14
CA ASN A 51 28.73 5.43 -35.38
C ASN A 51 27.95 5.05 -34.11
N PRO A 52 27.90 5.96 -33.11
CA PRO A 52 27.35 5.59 -31.83
C PRO A 52 25.83 5.66 -31.86
N LYS A 53 25.18 4.58 -31.42
CA LYS A 53 23.75 4.59 -31.13
C LYS A 53 23.56 5.04 -29.68
N PRO A 54 22.77 6.10 -29.42
CA PRO A 54 22.50 6.54 -28.05
C PRO A 54 21.73 5.45 -27.29
N PHE A 55 22.24 5.08 -26.12
CA PHE A 55 21.55 4.21 -25.18
C PHE A 55 20.82 5.08 -24.15
N TYR A 56 19.49 4.98 -24.12
CA TYR A 56 18.67 5.69 -23.15
C TYR A 56 18.30 4.78 -21.98
N TYR A 57 18.41 5.30 -20.77
CA TYR A 57 17.94 4.62 -19.57
C TYR A 57 17.23 5.62 -18.65
N GLN A 58 16.32 5.10 -17.82
CA GLN A 58 15.70 5.90 -16.76
C GLN A 58 16.63 5.95 -15.55
N SER A 59 16.94 7.16 -15.10
CA SER A 59 17.54 7.41 -13.80
C SER A 59 16.49 7.98 -12.87
N TYR A 60 16.31 7.41 -11.69
CA TYR A 60 15.40 7.96 -10.68
C TYR A 60 16.17 8.94 -9.80
N ASN A 61 15.59 10.11 -9.54
CA ASN A 61 16.23 11.17 -8.75
C ASN A 61 15.93 10.99 -7.25
N CYS A 62 16.28 9.83 -6.72
CA CYS A 62 16.02 9.45 -5.34
C CYS A 62 17.28 8.91 -4.67
N SER A 63 17.48 9.33 -3.42
CA SER A 63 18.75 9.14 -2.70
C SER A 63 18.80 7.88 -1.84
N ASN A 64 17.70 7.12 -1.73
CA ASN A 64 17.52 6.14 -0.67
C ASN A 64 17.39 4.72 -1.24
N VAL A 65 18.42 3.91 -1.03
CA VAL A 65 18.36 2.45 -1.13
C VAL A 65 17.98 1.92 0.25
N VAL A 66 16.96 1.06 0.33
CA VAL A 66 16.61 0.38 1.59
C VAL A 66 17.74 -0.60 1.91
N GLU A 67 18.50 -0.26 2.94
CA GLU A 67 19.52 -1.14 3.53
C GLU A 67 18.84 -2.25 4.34
N LEU A 68 19.57 -3.34 4.61
CA LEU A 68 19.05 -4.45 5.41
C LEU A 68 18.72 -3.96 6.84
N ILE A 69 17.45 -4.05 7.22
CA ILE A 69 16.98 -3.59 8.53
C ILE A 69 17.13 -4.74 9.55
N VAL A 70 17.92 -4.51 10.61
CA VAL A 70 18.09 -5.46 11.71
C VAL A 70 17.53 -4.86 13.00
N GLY A 71 16.25 -5.09 13.28
CA GLY A 71 15.56 -4.50 14.43
C GLY A 71 14.47 -3.54 13.96
N GLY A 72 13.86 -2.79 14.87
CA GLY A 72 13.28 -1.49 14.52
C GLY A 72 14.40 -0.45 14.49
N GLU A 73 14.52 0.34 13.42
CA GLU A 73 15.49 1.43 13.34
C GLU A 73 14.83 2.73 12.89
N ALA A 74 15.47 3.87 13.16
CA ALA A 74 15.00 5.15 12.66
C ALA A 74 15.06 5.17 11.13
N ALA A 75 13.98 5.64 10.49
CA ALA A 75 13.97 5.90 9.06
C ALA A 75 14.96 7.03 8.72
N LYS A 76 15.38 7.12 7.46
CA LYS A 76 16.09 8.29 6.96
C LYS A 76 15.08 9.38 6.59
N TYR A 77 15.49 10.64 6.71
CA TYR A 77 14.67 11.77 6.29
C TYR A 77 14.24 11.63 4.82
N GLY A 78 12.93 11.68 4.55
CA GLY A 78 12.36 11.48 3.22
C GLY A 78 12.45 10.05 2.66
N GLU A 79 12.70 9.03 3.50
CA GLU A 79 12.74 7.63 3.06
C GLU A 79 11.36 7.11 2.62
N PHE A 80 10.29 7.48 3.36
CA PHE A 80 8.91 7.05 3.08
C PHE A 80 8.01 8.24 2.78
N PRO A 81 8.13 8.86 1.60
CA PRO A 81 7.47 10.13 1.30
C PRO A 81 5.94 10.03 1.08
N HIS A 82 5.39 8.83 1.13
CA HIS A 82 3.95 8.58 1.07
C HIS A 82 3.33 8.42 2.46
N HIS A 83 4.13 8.33 3.52
CA HIS A 83 3.61 8.13 4.87
C HIS A 83 2.76 9.34 5.28
N ALA A 84 1.58 9.06 5.81
CA ALA A 84 0.63 10.07 6.27
C ALA A 84 0.32 9.85 7.74
N LEU A 85 0.05 10.94 8.47
CA LEU A 85 -0.43 10.89 9.85
C LEU A 85 -1.82 11.51 9.94
N LEU A 86 -2.73 10.87 10.66
CA LEU A 86 -4.08 11.37 10.92
C LEU A 86 -4.08 12.13 12.25
N GLY A 87 -4.35 13.44 12.19
CA GLY A 87 -4.32 14.32 13.35
C GLY A 87 -5.71 14.51 13.96
N TYR A 88 -5.86 14.04 15.19
CA TYR A 88 -7.09 14.16 15.98
C TYR A 88 -6.99 15.38 16.91
N PRO A 89 -8.04 16.19 17.05
CA PRO A 89 -8.02 17.35 17.92
C PRO A 89 -7.76 16.91 19.37
N ARG A 90 -6.89 17.64 20.07
CA ARG A 90 -6.66 17.42 21.50
C ARG A 90 -7.59 18.32 22.31
N GLU A 91 -8.26 17.75 23.30
CA GLU A 91 -9.08 18.48 24.28
C GLU A 91 -8.37 18.62 25.64
N ASP A 92 -7.13 18.13 25.75
CA ASP A 92 -6.37 18.06 27.01
C ASP A 92 -5.64 19.38 27.38
N GLY A 93 -5.77 20.42 26.55
CA GLY A 93 -5.13 21.71 26.76
C GLY A 93 -3.61 21.70 26.52
N SER A 94 -3.06 20.66 25.88
CA SER A 94 -1.65 20.63 25.51
C SER A 94 -1.32 21.69 24.44
N PRO A 95 -0.05 22.14 24.34
CA PRO A 95 0.35 23.10 23.32
C PRO A 95 0.26 22.51 21.91
N GLU A 96 0.33 21.19 21.75
CA GLU A 96 0.09 20.50 20.49
C GLU A 96 -1.41 20.46 20.16
N ARG A 97 -1.80 21.01 19.01
CA ARG A 97 -3.22 21.01 18.61
C ARG A 97 -3.76 19.62 18.27
N TYR A 98 -2.90 18.71 17.80
CA TYR A 98 -3.30 17.41 17.29
C TYR A 98 -2.53 16.27 17.95
N SER A 99 -3.20 15.14 18.13
CA SER A 99 -2.60 13.85 18.47
C SER A 99 -2.61 12.95 17.24
N PHE A 100 -1.50 12.29 16.96
CA PHE A 100 -1.35 11.39 15.80
C PHE A 100 -1.38 9.93 16.28
N SER A 101 -2.57 9.33 16.28
CA SER A 101 -2.79 7.96 16.75
C SER A 101 -2.93 6.93 15.62
N CYS A 102 -3.16 7.41 14.40
CA CYS A 102 -3.21 6.61 13.19
C CYS A 102 -2.32 7.21 12.10
N GLY A 103 -1.78 6.32 11.27
CA GLY A 103 -1.10 6.64 10.03
C GLY A 103 -1.96 6.37 8.79
N GLY A 104 -1.32 6.46 7.64
CA GLY A 104 -1.91 6.23 6.33
C GLY A 104 -0.86 6.27 5.23
N SER A 105 -1.31 6.10 3.99
CA SER A 105 -0.46 6.17 2.79
C SER A 105 -1.09 7.09 1.76
N LEU A 106 -0.35 8.08 1.28
CA LEU A 106 -0.71 8.84 0.10
C LEU A 106 -0.67 7.92 -1.13
N ILE A 107 -1.80 7.79 -1.82
CA ILE A 107 -1.94 6.91 -3.00
C ILE A 107 -2.24 7.68 -4.30
N SER A 108 -2.59 8.95 -4.18
CA SER A 108 -2.75 9.89 -5.30
C SER A 108 -2.41 11.32 -4.87
N ASP A 109 -2.72 12.32 -5.69
CA ASP A 109 -2.61 13.74 -5.31
C ASP A 109 -3.67 14.21 -4.30
N ARG A 110 -4.65 13.36 -3.93
CA ARG A 110 -5.77 13.73 -3.04
C ARG A 110 -6.25 12.63 -2.10
N PHE A 111 -5.79 11.39 -2.24
CA PHE A 111 -6.32 10.27 -1.48
C PHE A 111 -5.27 9.65 -0.56
N ILE A 112 -5.69 9.41 0.68
CA ILE A 112 -4.97 8.63 1.68
C ILE A 112 -5.66 7.29 1.87
N LEU A 113 -4.90 6.21 1.81
CA LEU A 113 -5.33 4.87 2.22
C LEU A 113 -4.96 4.64 3.69
N THR A 114 -5.92 4.19 4.50
CA THR A 114 -5.74 3.95 5.94
C THR A 114 -6.71 2.86 6.43
N ALA A 115 -6.73 2.58 7.73
CA ALA A 115 -7.64 1.63 8.36
C ALA A 115 -8.98 2.27 8.72
N ALA A 116 -10.06 1.50 8.68
CA ALA A 116 -11.39 2.00 9.01
C ALA A 116 -11.59 2.22 10.52
N HIS A 117 -10.86 1.48 11.36
CA HIS A 117 -10.92 1.64 12.82
C HIS A 117 -10.37 2.97 13.32
N CYS A 118 -9.56 3.67 12.51
CA CYS A 118 -9.08 5.01 12.81
C CYS A 118 -10.22 6.03 12.97
N PHE A 119 -11.44 5.71 12.52
CA PHE A 119 -12.63 6.56 12.62
C PHE A 119 -13.69 5.99 13.58
N SER A 120 -13.31 5.05 14.45
CA SER A 120 -14.26 4.39 15.37
C SER A 120 -14.56 5.21 16.63
N TYR A 121 -13.64 6.09 17.04
CA TYR A 121 -13.71 6.83 18.32
C TYR A 121 -13.62 8.35 18.17
N GLY A 122 -13.72 8.84 16.94
CA GLY A 122 -13.52 10.23 16.56
C GLY A 122 -12.93 10.30 15.16
N ASP A 123 -13.16 11.42 14.49
CA ASP A 123 -12.60 11.67 13.17
C ASP A 123 -11.38 12.60 13.31
N PRO A 124 -10.31 12.38 12.52
CA PRO A 124 -9.22 13.34 12.44
C PRO A 124 -9.70 14.63 11.76
N GLU A 125 -9.08 15.76 12.10
CA GLU A 125 -9.33 17.04 11.43
C GLU A 125 -8.37 17.27 10.27
N ILE A 126 -7.15 16.71 10.36
CA ILE A 126 -6.08 16.91 9.39
C ILE A 126 -5.40 15.62 8.99
N VAL A 127 -4.75 15.66 7.83
CA VAL A 127 -3.72 14.73 7.41
C VAL A 127 -2.40 15.47 7.32
N ARG A 128 -1.37 14.99 8.02
CA ARG A 128 0.00 15.50 7.91
C ARG A 128 0.82 14.64 6.96
N LEU A 129 1.51 15.26 6.02
CA LEU A 129 2.45 14.64 5.07
C LEU A 129 3.86 15.24 5.23
N GLY A 130 4.89 14.46 4.90
CA GLY A 130 6.29 14.93 4.93
C GLY A 130 6.93 15.02 6.32
N GLU A 131 6.23 14.53 7.34
CA GLU A 131 6.71 14.47 8.72
C GLU A 131 7.84 13.44 8.90
N TYR A 132 8.79 13.78 9.75
CA TYR A 132 9.91 12.91 10.12
C TYR A 132 10.22 12.93 11.61
N ASP A 133 10.09 14.08 12.28
CA ASP A 133 10.39 14.27 13.69
C ASP A 133 9.36 15.22 14.32
N LEU A 134 8.43 14.65 15.07
CA LEU A 134 7.30 15.34 15.71
C LEU A 134 7.74 16.44 16.70
N THR A 135 9.02 16.50 17.08
CA THR A 135 9.56 17.54 17.98
C THR A 135 10.05 18.79 17.23
N VAL A 136 10.18 18.73 15.91
CA VAL A 136 10.76 19.79 15.09
C VAL A 136 9.70 20.29 14.11
N ASP A 137 9.34 21.57 14.22
CA ASP A 137 8.51 22.21 13.21
C ASP A 137 9.34 22.42 11.93
N SER A 138 9.23 21.47 11.00
CA SER A 138 9.95 21.49 9.73
C SER A 138 9.14 22.21 8.67
N THR A 139 9.80 23.02 7.84
CA THR A 139 9.18 23.65 6.65
C THR A 139 8.70 22.65 5.59
N THR A 140 8.96 21.36 5.77
CA THR A 140 8.60 20.30 4.82
C THR A 140 7.36 19.51 5.21
N GLN A 141 6.90 19.63 6.46
CA GLN A 141 5.63 19.03 6.87
C GLN A 141 4.48 19.90 6.37
N LEU A 142 3.43 19.26 5.85
CA LEU A 142 2.25 19.95 5.34
C LEU A 142 1.00 19.30 5.91
N ASP A 143 0.14 20.13 6.50
CA ASP A 143 -1.16 19.72 7.03
C ASP A 143 -2.25 20.03 6.00
N PHE A 144 -3.04 19.01 5.68
CA PHE A 144 -4.16 19.08 4.74
C PHE A 144 -5.48 18.85 5.50
N GLY A 145 -6.51 19.61 5.15
CA GLY A 145 -7.85 19.37 5.67
C GLY A 145 -8.50 18.14 5.02
N ILE A 146 -9.51 17.60 5.68
CA ILE A 146 -10.24 16.42 5.22
C ILE A 146 -11.57 16.85 4.61
N ALA A 147 -11.78 16.49 3.34
CA ALA A 147 -13.06 16.72 2.64
C ALA A 147 -14.05 15.58 2.83
N GLU A 148 -13.55 14.33 2.84
CA GLU A 148 -14.42 13.15 2.94
C GLU A 148 -13.68 11.96 3.55
N ILE A 149 -14.38 11.18 4.36
CA ILE A 149 -13.91 9.92 4.93
C ILE A 149 -14.84 8.80 4.43
N LYS A 150 -14.27 7.81 3.73
CA LYS A 150 -14.98 6.65 3.21
C LYS A 150 -14.44 5.37 3.83
N ARG A 151 -15.16 4.82 4.81
CA ARG A 151 -14.90 3.47 5.33
C ARG A 151 -15.43 2.43 4.36
N HIS A 152 -14.79 1.27 4.28
CA HIS A 152 -15.35 0.15 3.51
C HIS A 152 -16.78 -0.16 3.99
N PRO A 153 -17.77 -0.35 3.10
CA PRO A 153 -19.19 -0.46 3.46
C PRO A 153 -19.49 -1.69 4.36
N GLU A 154 -18.65 -2.72 4.29
CA GLU A 154 -18.77 -3.93 5.11
C GLU A 154 -17.99 -3.85 6.44
N TYR A 155 -17.25 -2.77 6.69
CA TYR A 155 -16.55 -2.58 7.96
C TYR A 155 -17.54 -2.49 9.13
N ARG A 156 -17.23 -3.17 10.23
CA ARG A 156 -18.00 -3.10 11.48
C ARG A 156 -17.00 -3.10 12.64
N ASN A 157 -17.02 -2.07 13.50
CA ASN A 157 -16.10 -1.94 14.64
C ASN A 157 -16.10 -3.15 15.62
N ALA A 158 -17.23 -3.86 15.69
CA ALA A 158 -17.37 -5.08 16.49
C ALA A 158 -16.66 -6.32 15.90
N ARG A 159 -16.12 -6.22 14.68
CA ARG A 159 -15.44 -7.28 13.93
C ARG A 159 -14.09 -6.77 13.42
N SER A 160 -13.18 -7.69 13.09
CA SER A 160 -11.84 -7.36 12.59
C SER A 160 -11.71 -7.50 11.06
N TYR A 161 -12.82 -7.40 10.33
CA TYR A 161 -12.88 -7.57 8.87
C TYR A 161 -13.12 -6.24 8.16
N HIS A 162 -12.69 -6.16 6.89
CA HIS A 162 -12.86 -4.98 6.03
C HIS A 162 -12.31 -3.69 6.64
N ASP A 163 -11.20 -3.79 7.38
CA ASP A 163 -10.59 -2.67 8.09
C ASP A 163 -9.73 -1.83 7.15
N VAL A 164 -10.39 -1.15 6.21
CA VAL A 164 -9.79 -0.29 5.20
C VAL A 164 -10.69 0.92 4.94
N ALA A 165 -10.08 2.08 4.75
CA ALA A 165 -10.75 3.34 4.52
C ALA A 165 -9.92 4.24 3.60
N LEU A 166 -10.62 5.18 2.96
CA LEU A 166 -10.03 6.24 2.16
C LEU A 166 -10.37 7.59 2.78
N VAL A 167 -9.40 8.49 2.79
CA VAL A 167 -9.57 9.89 3.15
C VAL A 167 -9.29 10.74 1.93
N ARG A 168 -10.26 11.56 1.53
CA ARG A 168 -10.10 12.55 0.47
C ARG A 168 -9.69 13.87 1.10
N LEU A 169 -8.55 14.39 0.68
CA LEU A 169 -8.04 15.69 1.07
C LEU A 169 -8.87 16.81 0.43
N ASN A 170 -8.99 17.93 1.14
CA ASN A 170 -9.69 19.12 0.65
C ASN A 170 -8.89 19.87 -0.45
N GLU A 171 -7.58 19.65 -0.50
CA GLU A 171 -6.65 20.30 -1.41
C GLU A 171 -5.81 19.28 -2.18
N THR A 172 -5.21 19.73 -3.29
CA THR A 172 -4.32 18.88 -4.10
C THR A 172 -2.92 18.93 -3.53
N VAL A 173 -2.31 17.77 -3.35
CA VAL A 173 -0.94 17.64 -2.88
C VAL A 173 0.02 17.93 -4.03
N LEU A 174 0.91 18.91 -3.83
CA LEU A 174 2.04 19.14 -4.72
C LEU A 174 3.19 18.20 -4.36
N PHE A 175 3.57 17.33 -5.29
CA PHE A 175 4.62 16.35 -5.05
C PHE A 175 6.00 16.99 -4.94
N SER A 176 6.79 16.45 -4.02
CA SER A 176 8.15 16.87 -3.71
C SER A 176 9.04 15.64 -3.48
N LYS A 177 10.29 15.85 -3.07
CA LYS A 177 11.19 14.74 -2.70
C LYS A 177 10.74 14.01 -1.42
N VAL A 178 9.97 14.69 -0.56
CA VAL A 178 9.56 14.20 0.76
C VAL A 178 8.05 13.94 0.86
N ILE A 179 7.28 14.34 -0.15
CA ILE A 179 5.83 14.07 -0.26
C ILE A 179 5.53 13.57 -1.66
N ARG A 180 5.16 12.30 -1.82
CA ARG A 180 4.71 11.70 -3.10
C ARG A 180 3.98 10.39 -2.84
N PRO A 181 3.06 9.98 -3.73
CA PRO A 181 2.28 8.77 -3.53
C PRO A 181 3.11 7.49 -3.64
N ALA A 182 2.64 6.45 -2.96
CA ALA A 182 3.06 5.08 -3.18
C ALA A 182 2.15 4.41 -4.21
N CYS A 183 2.66 3.34 -4.82
CA CYS A 183 1.85 2.49 -5.67
C CYS A 183 1.08 1.48 -4.82
N LEU A 184 -0.01 0.93 -5.36
CA LEU A 184 -0.72 -0.18 -4.73
C LEU A 184 -0.24 -1.50 -5.29
N TRP A 185 -0.22 -2.53 -4.45
CA TRP A 185 0.01 -3.89 -4.92
C TRP A 185 -1.22 -4.40 -5.69
N THR A 186 -1.08 -4.60 -7.00
CA THR A 186 -2.20 -4.96 -7.90
C THR A 186 -2.30 -6.45 -8.21
N SER A 187 -1.29 -7.24 -7.84
CA SER A 187 -1.29 -8.69 -8.09
C SER A 187 -2.01 -9.44 -6.97
N PRO A 188 -2.93 -10.38 -7.27
CA PRO A 188 -3.55 -11.22 -6.24
C PRO A 188 -2.54 -12.17 -5.60
N VAL A 189 -1.41 -12.44 -6.26
CA VAL A 189 -0.34 -13.30 -5.75
C VAL A 189 0.78 -12.43 -5.17
N LEU A 190 1.12 -12.67 -3.91
CA LEU A 190 2.32 -12.13 -3.26
C LEU A 190 3.52 -13.01 -3.62
N ASN A 191 4.39 -12.52 -4.50
CA ASN A 191 5.66 -13.17 -4.85
C ASN A 191 6.85 -12.62 -4.03
N VAL A 192 6.55 -11.91 -2.95
CA VAL A 192 7.49 -11.33 -2.00
C VAL A 192 7.14 -11.81 -0.59
N SER A 193 8.15 -12.02 0.23
CA SER A 193 7.98 -12.51 1.61
C SER A 193 8.46 -11.51 2.67
N ARG A 194 9.11 -10.42 2.25
CA ARG A 194 9.65 -9.39 3.14
C ARG A 194 8.98 -8.06 2.88
N PHE A 195 8.57 -7.43 3.97
CA PHE A 195 7.89 -6.16 3.98
C PHE A 195 8.58 -5.21 4.94
N VAL A 196 8.36 -3.93 4.73
CA VAL A 196 8.72 -2.87 5.66
C VAL A 196 7.42 -2.28 6.18
N ALA A 197 7.30 -2.16 7.49
CA ALA A 197 6.28 -1.34 8.12
C ALA A 197 6.94 -0.08 8.69
N THR A 198 6.18 1.00 8.75
CA THR A 198 6.67 2.31 9.19
C THR A 198 5.64 3.01 10.06
N GLY A 199 6.10 3.82 11.00
CA GLY A 199 5.24 4.72 11.77
C GLY A 199 5.98 5.35 12.95
N PHE A 200 5.20 5.96 13.84
CA PHE A 200 5.68 6.68 15.04
C PHE A 200 5.24 5.97 16.31
N GLY A 201 4.90 4.68 16.20
CA GLY A 201 4.44 3.88 17.31
C GLY A 201 5.47 3.68 18.43
N LYS A 202 5.01 3.04 19.50
CA LYS A 202 5.87 2.68 20.64
C LYS A 202 7.04 1.81 20.19
N GLN A 203 8.22 2.02 20.79
CA GLN A 203 9.41 1.25 20.41
C GLN A 203 9.46 -0.14 21.06
N GLU A 204 8.82 -0.33 22.22
CA GLU A 204 8.88 -1.59 23.00
C GLU A 204 7.55 -1.88 23.73
N GLU A 205 7.37 -3.15 24.14
CA GLU A 205 6.24 -3.58 24.98
C GLU A 205 6.23 -2.82 26.31
N GLY A 206 5.07 -2.25 26.70
CA GLY A 206 4.97 -1.50 27.95
C GLY A 206 5.67 -0.13 27.94
N GLY A 207 6.32 0.24 26.83
CA GLY A 207 6.80 1.59 26.61
C GLY A 207 5.67 2.61 26.78
N THR A 208 5.92 3.68 27.52
CA THR A 208 4.93 4.74 27.73
C THR A 208 4.98 5.79 26.62
N GLU A 209 6.11 5.90 25.92
CA GLU A 209 6.37 6.97 24.96
C GLU A 209 6.29 6.47 23.51
N LEU A 210 5.60 7.24 22.67
CA LEU A 210 5.62 7.08 21.22
C LEU A 210 6.96 7.57 20.68
N SER A 211 7.40 7.01 19.55
CA SER A 211 8.61 7.53 18.92
C SER A 211 8.33 8.92 18.35
N THR A 212 9.19 9.89 18.66
CA THR A 212 9.08 11.20 18.04
C THR A 212 9.57 11.20 16.60
N LYS A 213 10.42 10.23 16.24
CA LYS A 213 10.96 10.07 14.89
C LYS A 213 10.28 8.91 14.18
N MET A 214 10.21 9.00 12.86
CA MET A 214 9.71 7.90 12.05
C MET A 214 10.60 6.67 12.20
N MET A 215 9.99 5.54 12.56
CA MET A 215 10.64 4.25 12.67
C MET A 215 10.25 3.36 11.50
N LYS A 216 11.12 2.40 11.19
CA LYS A 216 10.88 1.34 10.22
C LYS A 216 11.30 -0.01 10.76
N VAL A 217 10.58 -1.05 10.37
CA VAL A 217 10.87 -2.43 10.76
C VAL A 217 10.64 -3.36 9.57
N GLN A 218 11.52 -4.34 9.42
CA GLN A 218 11.32 -5.41 8.44
C GLN A 218 10.52 -6.56 9.07
N LEU A 219 9.47 -6.98 8.36
CA LEU A 219 8.57 -8.05 8.76
C LEU A 219 8.47 -9.12 7.65
N ASP A 220 8.06 -10.31 8.06
CA ASP A 220 7.91 -11.48 7.19
C ASP A 220 6.44 -11.89 7.06
N LEU A 221 6.07 -12.43 5.89
CA LEU A 221 4.77 -13.04 5.65
C LEU A 221 4.68 -14.41 6.33
N PHE A 222 3.57 -14.67 7.02
CA PHE A 222 3.25 -15.96 7.62
C PHE A 222 1.98 -16.56 7.01
N PRO A 223 1.83 -17.89 7.09
CA PRO A 223 0.55 -18.53 6.77
C PRO A 223 -0.60 -17.95 7.60
N SER A 224 -1.77 -17.79 6.98
CA SER A 224 -2.96 -17.28 7.69
C SER A 224 -3.37 -18.14 8.89
N SER A 225 -2.99 -19.42 8.91
CA SER A 225 -3.19 -20.33 10.04
C SER A 225 -2.51 -19.86 11.31
N ASP A 226 -1.31 -19.27 11.21
CA ASP A 226 -0.55 -18.82 12.38
C ASP A 226 -1.30 -17.73 13.13
N CYS A 227 -1.85 -16.75 12.40
CA CYS A 227 -2.72 -15.74 12.99
C CYS A 227 -4.08 -16.32 13.40
N GLY A 228 -4.62 -17.29 12.66
CA GLY A 228 -5.85 -17.99 13.04
C GLY A 228 -5.75 -18.68 14.40
N GLU A 229 -4.59 -19.25 14.72
CA GLU A 229 -4.31 -19.82 16.03
C GLU A 229 -4.12 -18.75 17.11
N LEU A 230 -3.42 -17.66 16.78
CA LEU A 230 -3.14 -16.55 17.69
C LEU A 230 -4.42 -15.80 18.11
N PHE A 231 -5.37 -15.62 17.18
CA PHE A 231 -6.61 -14.88 17.40
C PHE A 231 -7.84 -15.78 17.63
N ARG A 232 -7.66 -17.09 17.84
CA ARG A 232 -8.73 -18.07 17.97
C ARG A 232 -9.81 -17.71 18.99
N ASP A 233 -9.38 -17.19 20.15
CA ASP A 233 -10.28 -16.86 21.26
C ASP A 233 -10.79 -15.41 21.21
N ASN A 234 -10.38 -14.63 20.20
CA ASN A 234 -10.81 -13.25 20.03
C ASN A 234 -12.16 -13.20 19.32
N ARG A 235 -13.18 -12.70 20.03
CA ARG A 235 -14.56 -12.55 19.54
C ARG A 235 -14.70 -11.66 18.30
N LYS A 236 -13.70 -10.84 17.96
CA LYS A 236 -13.71 -10.05 16.72
C LYS A 236 -13.42 -10.89 15.47
N PHE A 237 -12.87 -12.10 15.62
CA PHE A 237 -12.47 -13.04 14.56
C PHE A 237 -13.33 -14.32 14.52
N ARG A 238 -14.63 -14.23 14.82
CA ARG A 238 -15.51 -15.42 14.87
C ARG A 238 -15.54 -16.25 13.58
N ASP A 239 -15.27 -15.62 12.45
CA ASP A 239 -15.30 -16.26 11.13
C ASP A 239 -13.89 -16.67 10.66
N GLY A 240 -12.89 -16.64 11.57
CA GLY A 240 -11.50 -16.94 11.29
C GLY A 240 -10.75 -15.81 10.56
N ILE A 241 -9.56 -16.12 10.04
CA ILE A 241 -8.79 -15.22 9.16
C ILE A 241 -9.22 -15.48 7.71
N ASN A 242 -9.50 -14.43 6.94
CA ASN A 242 -9.97 -14.53 5.55
C ASN A 242 -8.98 -13.93 4.53
N ALA A 243 -9.33 -13.99 3.24
CA ALA A 243 -8.47 -13.52 2.14
C ALA A 243 -8.22 -12.00 2.13
N GLY A 244 -9.05 -11.23 2.82
CA GLY A 244 -8.88 -9.79 3.02
C GLY A 244 -7.86 -9.44 4.09
N GLN A 245 -7.20 -10.43 4.69
CA GLN A 245 -6.26 -10.27 5.80
C GLN A 245 -4.93 -10.97 5.49
N LEU A 246 -3.83 -10.30 5.85
CA LEU A 246 -2.48 -10.85 5.81
C LEU A 246 -1.98 -11.09 7.24
N CYS A 247 -1.29 -12.21 7.44
CA CYS A 247 -0.61 -12.51 8.70
C CYS A 247 0.87 -12.15 8.54
N VAL A 248 1.33 -11.11 9.24
CA VAL A 248 2.67 -10.56 9.07
C VAL A 248 3.28 -10.28 10.44
N GLY A 249 4.57 -10.53 10.60
CA GLY A 249 5.22 -10.33 11.90
C GLY A 249 6.70 -10.62 11.87
N SER A 250 7.27 -10.93 13.03
CA SER A 250 8.66 -11.38 13.13
C SER A 250 8.82 -12.50 14.14
N LEU A 251 9.71 -13.44 13.83
CA LEU A 251 10.15 -14.47 14.78
C LEU A 251 11.12 -13.90 15.84
N ILE A 252 11.75 -12.76 15.54
CA ILE A 252 12.75 -12.14 16.42
C ILE A 252 12.04 -11.12 17.32
N GLY A 253 12.23 -11.22 18.64
CA GLY A 253 11.71 -10.22 19.58
C GLY A 253 12.22 -8.81 19.30
N GLY A 254 11.44 -7.80 19.67
CA GLY A 254 11.75 -6.39 19.38
C GLY A 254 11.59 -5.98 17.90
N LYS A 255 10.97 -6.82 17.06
CA LYS A 255 10.65 -6.50 15.65
C LYS A 255 9.15 -6.65 15.39
N ASP A 256 8.36 -5.64 15.74
CA ASP A 256 6.92 -5.64 15.49
C ASP A 256 6.37 -4.22 15.25
N THR A 257 5.18 -4.12 14.67
CA THR A 257 4.41 -2.85 14.64
C THR A 257 3.63 -2.64 15.90
N CYS A 258 3.73 -1.44 16.48
CA CYS A 258 3.19 -1.13 17.79
C CYS A 258 2.05 -0.13 17.75
N GLN A 259 1.52 0.15 18.95
CA GLN A 259 0.54 1.23 19.16
C GLN A 259 1.08 2.53 18.55
N GLY A 260 0.31 3.14 17.64
CA GLY A 260 0.69 4.34 16.88
C GLY A 260 1.00 4.09 15.40
N ASP A 261 1.12 2.84 14.96
CA ASP A 261 1.30 2.48 13.53
C ASP A 261 -0.01 2.09 12.83
N SER A 262 -1.14 2.14 13.55
CA SER A 262 -2.49 1.81 13.07
C SER A 262 -2.84 2.55 11.78
N GLY A 263 -3.33 1.87 10.76
CA GLY A 263 -3.63 2.47 9.45
C GLY A 263 -2.39 2.77 8.58
N GLY A 264 -1.18 2.62 9.10
CA GLY A 264 0.06 2.82 8.36
C GLY A 264 0.33 1.76 7.28
N PRO A 265 1.30 2.01 6.38
CA PRO A 265 1.63 1.10 5.29
C PRO A 265 2.42 -0.13 5.73
N LEU A 266 2.01 -1.29 5.21
CA LEU A 266 2.89 -2.43 4.98
C LEU A 266 3.31 -2.45 3.51
N GLN A 267 4.61 -2.37 3.25
CA GLN A 267 5.11 -2.00 1.93
C GLN A 267 6.34 -2.80 1.50
N THR A 268 6.58 -2.83 0.20
CA THR A 268 7.74 -3.49 -0.40
C THR A 268 8.25 -2.72 -1.61
N ILE A 269 9.48 -3.00 -2.03
CA ILE A 269 10.06 -2.47 -3.26
C ILE A 269 10.19 -3.61 -4.26
N THR A 270 9.53 -3.48 -5.41
CA THR A 270 9.65 -4.42 -6.54
C THR A 270 10.81 -4.07 -7.46
N GLU A 271 11.16 -2.78 -7.55
CA GLU A 271 12.23 -2.26 -8.38
C GLU A 271 13.14 -1.37 -7.53
N PRO A 272 14.27 -1.90 -7.01
CA PRO A 272 15.15 -1.19 -6.08
C PRO A 272 15.61 0.19 -6.57
N ARG A 273 15.72 0.37 -7.89
CA ARG A 273 16.14 1.63 -8.51
C ARG A 273 15.04 2.68 -8.60
N SER A 274 13.76 2.28 -8.48
CA SER A 274 12.61 3.19 -8.66
C SER A 274 12.32 4.06 -7.43
N CYS A 275 12.80 3.65 -6.25
CA CYS A 275 12.49 4.26 -4.95
C CYS A 275 10.99 4.47 -4.70
N ILE A 276 10.16 3.66 -5.36
CA ILE A 276 8.72 3.66 -5.19
C ILE A 276 8.35 2.38 -4.47
N TYR A 277 7.59 2.58 -3.40
CA TYR A 277 7.06 1.52 -2.59
C TYR A 277 5.70 1.09 -3.14
N ASN A 278 5.41 -0.20 -3.00
CA ASN A 278 4.11 -0.76 -3.27
C ASN A 278 3.47 -1.09 -1.92
N ILE A 279 2.30 -0.51 -1.64
CA ILE A 279 1.52 -0.80 -0.45
C ILE A 279 0.83 -2.14 -0.65
N VAL A 280 1.23 -3.11 0.16
CA VAL A 280 0.74 -4.48 0.15
C VAL A 280 -0.36 -4.68 1.18
N GLY A 281 -0.25 -3.97 2.31
CA GLY A 281 -1.21 -4.05 3.40
C GLY A 281 -1.38 -2.74 4.15
N VAL A 282 -2.46 -2.66 4.92
CA VAL A 282 -2.75 -1.58 5.85
C VAL A 282 -2.74 -2.14 7.27
N THR A 283 -2.01 -1.53 8.20
CA THR A 283 -1.92 -1.98 9.59
C THR A 283 -3.30 -1.97 10.25
N SER A 284 -3.82 -3.15 10.63
CA SER A 284 -5.16 -3.29 11.22
C SER A 284 -5.07 -3.57 12.72
N THR A 285 -4.84 -4.82 13.12
CA THR A 285 -4.82 -5.20 14.54
C THR A 285 -3.68 -6.18 14.80
N GLY A 286 -2.90 -5.92 15.84
CA GLY A 286 -1.76 -6.75 16.22
C GLY A 286 -1.93 -7.42 17.58
N ALA A 287 -1.07 -8.39 17.87
CA ALA A 287 -0.80 -8.85 19.22
C ALA A 287 -0.01 -7.79 20.02
N ALA A 288 0.30 -8.07 21.28
CA ALA A 288 1.17 -7.21 22.08
C ALA A 288 2.54 -7.09 21.43
N CYS A 289 2.98 -5.84 21.30
CA CYS A 289 4.22 -5.49 20.62
C CYS A 289 5.46 -5.96 21.39
N GLY A 290 6.61 -6.13 20.74
CA GLY A 290 7.90 -6.35 21.42
C GLY A 290 8.16 -7.77 21.97
N VAL A 291 7.13 -8.63 22.03
CA VAL A 291 7.27 -10.05 22.38
C VAL A 291 7.87 -10.82 21.19
N GLY A 292 8.83 -11.73 21.43
CA GLY A 292 9.29 -12.64 20.38
C GLY A 292 8.15 -13.47 19.79
N ASN A 293 8.18 -13.70 18.48
CA ASN A 293 7.12 -14.38 17.72
C ASN A 293 5.79 -13.60 17.66
N SER A 294 5.86 -12.28 17.59
CA SER A 294 4.67 -11.46 17.43
C SER A 294 4.23 -11.37 15.96
N LYS A 295 2.92 -11.45 15.76
CA LYS A 295 2.26 -11.39 14.46
C LYS A 295 1.05 -10.47 14.56
N ALA A 296 0.79 -9.77 13.48
CA ALA A 296 -0.30 -8.84 13.33
C ALA A 296 -1.08 -9.10 12.04
N ILE A 297 -2.33 -8.62 12.05
CA ILE A 297 -3.22 -8.61 10.91
C ILE A 297 -3.09 -7.30 10.18
N TYR A 298 -2.90 -7.40 8.87
CA TYR A 298 -2.97 -6.29 7.94
C TYR A 298 -4.11 -6.51 6.96
N SER A 299 -4.82 -5.47 6.57
CA SER A 299 -5.80 -5.54 5.49
C SER A 299 -5.07 -5.72 4.15
N ASN A 300 -5.41 -6.77 3.40
CA ASN A 300 -4.76 -7.10 2.12
C ASN A 300 -5.20 -6.11 1.03
N VAL A 301 -4.32 -5.22 0.58
CA VAL A 301 -4.67 -4.16 -0.40
C VAL A 301 -5.22 -4.74 -1.70
N ALA A 302 -4.61 -5.82 -2.22
CA ALA A 302 -5.06 -6.43 -3.47
C ALA A 302 -6.49 -6.97 -3.40
N HIS A 303 -6.95 -7.37 -2.21
CA HIS A 303 -8.32 -7.84 -2.00
C HIS A 303 -9.35 -6.70 -2.10
N TYR A 304 -8.96 -5.47 -1.78
CA TYR A 304 -9.84 -4.30 -1.79
C TYR A 304 -9.60 -3.39 -3.00
N LEU A 305 -8.81 -3.83 -3.99
CA LEU A 305 -8.35 -2.99 -5.09
C LEU A 305 -9.52 -2.39 -5.89
N ASP A 306 -10.52 -3.21 -6.24
CA ASP A 306 -11.70 -2.74 -6.99
C ASP A 306 -12.45 -1.62 -6.25
N TRP A 307 -12.60 -1.75 -4.93
CA TRP A 307 -13.23 -0.72 -4.11
C TRP A 307 -12.36 0.53 -4.02
N ILE A 308 -11.06 0.37 -3.78
CA ILE A 308 -10.11 1.50 -3.73
C ILE A 308 -10.15 2.27 -5.04
N GLU A 309 -10.10 1.57 -6.17
CA GLU A 309 -10.06 2.20 -7.49
C GLU A 309 -11.34 2.95 -7.80
N LYS A 310 -12.49 2.33 -7.52
CA LYS A 310 -13.79 2.96 -7.70
C LYS A 310 -13.93 4.24 -6.88
N GLU A 311 -13.49 4.24 -5.62
CA GLU A 311 -13.70 5.38 -4.73
C GLU A 311 -12.65 6.49 -4.92
N ALA A 312 -11.39 6.14 -5.23
CA ALA A 312 -10.30 7.09 -5.40
C ALA A 312 -10.23 7.68 -6.82
N TRP A 313 -10.51 6.87 -7.84
CA TRP A 313 -10.35 7.27 -9.25
C TRP A 313 -11.62 7.08 -10.09
N GLY A 314 -12.66 6.41 -9.58
CA GLY A 314 -13.88 6.05 -10.32
C GLY A 314 -14.87 7.20 -10.61
N ALA A 315 -14.44 8.46 -10.59
CA ALA A 315 -15.27 9.59 -11.00
C ALA A 315 -14.47 10.66 -11.76
N CYS A 316 -14.07 10.33 -12.99
CA CYS A 316 -14.00 11.26 -14.11
C CYS A 316 -14.31 10.50 -15.43
N GLY A 317 -15.61 10.29 -15.70
CA GLY A 317 -16.13 10.06 -17.05
C GLY A 317 -15.76 8.77 -17.79
N ILE A 318 -16.06 7.58 -17.26
CA ILE A 318 -16.45 6.42 -18.08
C ILE A 318 -17.63 5.75 -17.40
N GLY A 319 -18.74 5.61 -18.13
CA GLY A 319 -19.94 4.95 -17.66
C GLY A 319 -19.66 3.53 -17.18
N THR A 320 -20.55 3.05 -16.32
CA THR A 320 -20.63 1.67 -15.85
C THR A 320 -20.27 0.65 -16.93
N TRP A 321 -19.27 -0.20 -16.67
CA TRP A 321 -18.76 -1.26 -17.56
C TRP A 321 -19.77 -2.37 -17.92
N ASN A 322 -21.04 -2.22 -17.56
CA ASN A 322 -22.10 -3.20 -17.81
C ASN A 322 -23.06 -2.86 -18.96
N GLU A 323 -22.87 -1.76 -19.70
CA GLU A 323 -23.79 -1.40 -20.81
C GLU A 323 -23.15 -1.30 -22.21
N ILE A 324 -21.83 -1.48 -22.38
CA ILE A 324 -21.16 -1.27 -23.69
C ILE A 324 -20.80 -2.59 -24.41
N TYR A 325 -21.67 -3.60 -24.35
CA TYR A 325 -21.48 -4.83 -25.15
C TYR A 325 -22.65 -5.23 -26.04
N THR A 326 -23.60 -4.34 -26.31
CA THR A 326 -24.72 -4.71 -27.21
C THR A 326 -24.88 -3.90 -28.49
N GLU A 327 -24.41 -2.65 -28.63
CA GLU A 327 -24.67 -1.94 -29.90
C GLU A 327 -23.58 -0.92 -30.29
N VAL A 328 -22.53 -1.34 -31.01
CA VAL A 328 -21.93 -0.55 -32.11
C VAL A 328 -21.32 -1.49 -33.18
N PRO A 329 -22.10 -1.99 -34.14
CA PRO A 329 -21.56 -2.60 -35.35
C PRO A 329 -21.29 -1.49 -36.37
N TYR A 330 -20.16 -0.77 -36.32
CA TYR A 330 -19.64 0.06 -37.45
C TYR A 330 -18.34 0.79 -37.04
N TYR A 331 -17.25 0.08 -36.76
CA TYR A 331 -15.90 0.70 -36.78
C TYR A 331 -14.75 -0.31 -36.97
N ILE A 332 -15.03 -1.49 -37.52
CA ILE A 332 -14.00 -2.50 -37.87
C ILE A 332 -13.68 -2.50 -39.38
N ASP A 333 -14.43 -1.77 -40.22
CA ASP A 333 -14.18 -1.72 -41.68
C ASP A 333 -13.21 -0.61 -42.14
N TRP A 334 -12.66 0.23 -41.24
CA TRP A 334 -11.73 1.31 -41.65
C TRP A 334 -10.25 0.93 -41.55
N ILE A 335 -9.89 -0.10 -40.78
CA ILE A 335 -8.48 -0.49 -40.56
C ILE A 335 -8.01 -1.55 -41.57
N GLU A 336 -8.90 -2.33 -42.19
CA GLU A 336 -8.50 -3.34 -43.18
C GLU A 336 -8.34 -2.80 -44.63
N ALA A 337 -8.78 -1.57 -44.91
CA ALA A 337 -8.69 -0.99 -46.26
C ALA A 337 -7.38 -0.23 -46.58
N ASN A 338 -6.49 0.03 -45.60
CA ASN A 338 -5.33 0.92 -45.80
C ASN A 338 -3.95 0.33 -45.41
N VAL A 339 -3.84 -0.99 -45.20
CA VAL A 339 -2.55 -1.64 -44.83
C VAL A 339 -1.98 -2.58 -45.91
N TRP A 340 -2.68 -2.80 -47.03
CA TRP A 340 -2.19 -3.64 -48.15
C TRP A 340 -2.30 -2.94 -49.51
N GLY A 341 -1.52 -1.88 -49.73
CA GLY A 341 -1.53 -1.18 -51.02
C GLY A 341 -0.28 -0.33 -51.26
N ALA A 342 0.91 -0.93 -51.28
CA ALA A 342 2.09 -0.38 -51.96
C ALA A 342 3.23 -1.41 -52.00
N ASN A 343 3.32 -2.21 -53.06
CA ASN A 343 4.56 -2.66 -53.70
C ASN A 343 4.24 -3.64 -54.84
N GLU A 344 3.96 -3.11 -56.03
CA GLU A 344 4.28 -3.76 -57.31
C GLU A 344 4.79 -2.69 -58.29
N LEU A 345 6.10 -2.74 -58.55
CA LEU A 345 6.73 -2.49 -59.84
C LEU A 345 7.64 -3.70 -60.12
#